data_AF-A0A436QVP7-F1
#
_entry.id   AF-A0A436QVP7-F1
#
_cell.length_a   1.000
_cell.length_b   1.000
_cell.length_c   1.000
_cell.angle_alpha   90.00
_cell.angle_beta   90.00
_cell.angle_gamma   90.00
#
_symmetry.space_group_name_H-M   'P 1'
#
loop_
_entity.id
_entity.type
_entity.pdbx_description
1 polymer ?
#
loop_
_entity_poly.entity_id
_entity_poly.type
_entity_poly.pdbx_seq_one_letter_code
_entity_poly.pdbx_strand_id
1 'polypeptide(L)'
;THNIDVARAMELKVPDAFVGNPTAHGGINRMLRFVGACEHAGIDYWCYSGDTGIGSACYLHLCAALGWIREPNQSLFRMQPMDIIEEGPFAPKNNTVPVPEGHGLGVTLSQERLAACHRDFVENGPCNKYHDPEKPEAYRRLPLN
;
A
#
# COMPACT_ATOMS: atom_id res chain seq x y z
N THR A 1 -5.87 -7.69 14.87
CA THR A 1 -5.33 -7.98 13.52
C THR A 1 -6.25 -7.35 12.50
N HIS A 2 -5.73 -6.85 11.37
CA HIS A 2 -6.56 -6.32 10.28
C HIS A 2 -7.16 -7.51 9.53
N ASN A 3 -8.33 -7.99 9.96
CA ASN A 3 -8.99 -9.15 9.35
C ASN A 3 -9.95 -8.64 8.28
N ILE A 4 -9.61 -8.87 7.01
CA ILE A 4 -10.43 -8.49 5.87
C ILE A 4 -11.25 -9.73 5.45
N ASP A 5 -12.53 -9.76 5.84
CA ASP A 5 -13.42 -10.91 5.67
C ASP A 5 -14.69 -10.50 4.91
N VAL A 6 -14.76 -10.88 3.64
CA VAL A 6 -15.88 -10.55 2.75
C VAL A 6 -17.18 -11.23 3.20
N ALA A 7 -17.11 -12.49 3.64
CA ALA A 7 -18.31 -13.22 4.07
C ALA A 7 -18.92 -12.55 5.30
N ARG A 8 -18.07 -12.21 6.28
CA ARG A 8 -18.53 -11.50 7.48
C ARG A 8 -19.05 -10.10 7.16
N ALA A 9 -18.44 -9.40 6.19
CA ALA A 9 -18.91 -8.08 5.78
C ALA A 9 -20.27 -8.12 5.10
N MET A 10 -20.57 -9.15 4.31
CA MET A 10 -21.91 -9.34 3.72
C MET A 10 -22.98 -9.56 4.81
N GLU A 11 -22.67 -10.35 5.85
CA GLU A 11 -23.57 -10.59 6.97
C GLU A 11 -23.83 -9.32 7.80
N LEU A 12 -22.76 -8.61 8.13
CA LEU A 12 -22.82 -7.42 8.98
C LEU A 12 -23.21 -6.16 8.23
N LYS A 13 -23.17 -6.20 6.88
CA LYS A 13 -23.33 -5.05 5.98
C LYS A 13 -22.34 -3.92 6.28
N VAL A 14 -21.14 -4.28 6.72
CA VAL A 14 -20.02 -3.36 6.97
C VAL A 14 -18.68 -4.05 6.73
N PRO A 15 -17.66 -3.37 6.17
CA PRO A 15 -17.68 -1.98 5.70
C PRO A 15 -18.27 -1.84 4.28
N ASP A 16 -18.53 -0.60 3.85
CA ASP A 16 -18.89 -0.30 2.44
C ASP A 16 -17.71 -0.50 1.49
N ALA A 17 -16.49 -0.29 1.98
CA ALA A 17 -15.26 -0.48 1.24
C ALA A 17 -14.18 -1.16 2.10
N PHE A 18 -13.44 -2.09 1.51
CA PHE A 18 -12.20 -2.58 2.10
C PHE A 18 -11.01 -1.76 1.63
N VAL A 19 -10.01 -1.64 2.51
CA VAL A 19 -8.72 -1.02 2.18
C VAL A 19 -7.61 -2.05 2.35
N GLY A 20 -6.80 -2.24 1.30
CA GLY A 20 -5.69 -3.18 1.31
C GLY A 20 -4.65 -2.89 0.24
N ASN A 21 -3.71 -3.82 0.06
CA ASN A 21 -2.69 -3.77 -0.98
C ASN A 21 -2.19 -5.21 -1.25
N PRO A 22 -1.34 -5.44 -2.25
CA PRO A 22 -0.88 -6.78 -2.57
C PRO A 22 -0.19 -7.46 -1.39
N THR A 23 0.58 -6.72 -0.58
CA THR A 23 1.32 -7.29 0.56
C THR A 23 0.38 -7.74 1.69
N ALA A 24 -0.69 -6.99 1.97
CA ALA A 24 -1.71 -7.37 2.96
C ALA A 24 -2.54 -8.59 2.55
N HIS A 25 -2.82 -8.78 1.26
CA HIS A 25 -3.57 -9.94 0.76
C HIS A 25 -2.73 -11.21 0.56
N GLY A 26 -1.40 -11.10 0.59
CA GLY A 26 -0.49 -12.20 0.31
C GLY A 26 -0.19 -12.40 -1.17
N GLY A 27 -0.07 -11.31 -1.92
CA GLY A 27 0.42 -11.25 -3.30
C GLY A 27 -0.66 -10.97 -4.35
N ILE A 28 -0.20 -10.81 -5.59
CA ILE A 28 -0.98 -10.42 -6.77
C ILE A 28 -2.24 -11.28 -6.94
N ASN A 29 -2.06 -12.61 -7.05
CA ASN A 29 -3.18 -13.52 -7.30
C ASN A 29 -4.22 -13.56 -6.18
N ARG A 30 -3.79 -13.37 -4.92
CA ARG A 30 -4.72 -13.34 -3.80
C ARG A 30 -5.53 -12.04 -3.80
N MET A 31 -4.88 -10.91 -4.10
CA MET A 31 -5.58 -9.64 -4.25
C MET A 31 -6.56 -9.67 -5.43
N LEU A 32 -6.18 -10.21 -6.60
CA LEU A 32 -7.08 -10.38 -7.76
C LEU A 32 -8.37 -11.13 -7.37
N ARG A 33 -8.23 -12.27 -6.69
CA ARG A 33 -9.39 -13.06 -6.22
C ARG A 33 -10.22 -12.30 -5.18
N PHE A 34 -9.55 -11.58 -4.28
CA PHE A 34 -10.22 -10.81 -3.23
C PHE A 34 -11.05 -9.68 -3.83
N VAL A 35 -10.49 -8.90 -4.75
CA VAL A 35 -11.22 -7.81 -5.43
C VAL A 35 -12.37 -8.37 -6.27
N GLY A 36 -12.20 -9.51 -6.93
CA GLY A 36 -13.31 -10.19 -7.61
C GLY A 36 -14.43 -10.66 -6.66
N ALA A 37 -14.08 -11.05 -5.42
CA ALA A 37 -15.09 -11.36 -4.39
C ALA A 37 -15.80 -10.10 -3.90
N CYS A 38 -15.09 -8.98 -3.75
CA CYS A 38 -15.67 -7.66 -3.45
C CYS A 38 -16.66 -7.23 -4.54
N GLU A 39 -16.28 -7.37 -5.81
CA GLU A 39 -17.16 -7.09 -6.97
C GLU A 39 -18.44 -7.93 -6.91
N HIS A 40 -18.32 -9.24 -6.69
CA HIS A 40 -19.48 -10.12 -6.55
C HIS A 40 -20.37 -9.75 -5.36
N ALA A 41 -19.77 -9.33 -4.24
CA ALA A 41 -20.47 -8.93 -3.03
C ALA A 41 -21.06 -7.51 -3.09
N GLY A 42 -20.72 -6.72 -4.11
CA GLY A 42 -21.09 -5.31 -4.18
C GLY A 42 -20.44 -4.45 -3.09
N ILE A 43 -19.25 -4.84 -2.61
CA ILE A 43 -18.45 -4.11 -1.61
C ILE A 43 -17.30 -3.44 -2.35
N ASP A 44 -17.05 -2.16 -2.09
CA ASP A 44 -15.97 -1.44 -2.75
C ASP A 44 -14.59 -1.88 -2.26
N TYR A 45 -13.57 -1.55 -3.06
CA TYR A 45 -12.19 -1.83 -2.73
C TYR A 45 -11.30 -0.64 -3.07
N TRP A 46 -10.55 -0.17 -2.08
CA TRP A 46 -9.53 0.86 -2.23
C TRP A 46 -8.17 0.27 -1.90
N CYS A 47 -7.17 0.80 -2.57
CA CYS A 47 -5.79 0.48 -2.27
C CYS A 47 -5.19 1.48 -1.29
N TYR A 48 -4.30 0.96 -0.44
CA TYR A 48 -3.41 1.71 0.42
C TYR A 48 -1.98 1.61 -0.12
N SER A 49 -1.29 2.74 -0.26
CA SER A 49 0.16 2.73 -0.48
C SER A 49 0.91 2.93 0.84
N GLY A 50 1.79 1.99 1.18
CA GLY A 50 2.86 2.21 2.17
C GLY A 50 4.13 1.45 1.83
N ASP A 51 4.22 0.96 0.59
CA ASP A 51 5.34 0.19 0.08
C ASP A 51 6.29 1.11 -0.69
N THR A 52 7.55 0.68 -0.83
CA THR A 52 8.52 1.32 -1.74
C THR A 52 8.09 1.16 -3.21
N GLY A 53 8.91 1.68 -4.12
CA GLY A 53 8.65 1.71 -5.57
C GLY A 53 8.34 0.34 -6.18
N ILE A 54 8.90 -0.75 -5.66
CA ILE A 54 8.59 -2.12 -6.10
C ILE A 54 7.12 -2.47 -5.80
N GLY A 55 6.70 -2.31 -4.54
CA GLY A 55 5.33 -2.61 -4.13
C GLY A 55 4.33 -1.64 -4.76
N SER A 56 4.73 -0.37 -4.88
CA SER A 56 3.95 0.68 -5.52
C SER A 56 3.72 0.42 -7.01
N ALA A 57 4.73 -0.05 -7.75
CA ALA A 57 4.57 -0.44 -9.15
C ALA A 57 3.58 -1.60 -9.30
N CYS A 58 3.69 -2.64 -8.46
CA CYS A 58 2.75 -3.76 -8.42
C CYS A 58 1.31 -3.30 -8.16
N TYR A 59 1.15 -2.41 -7.19
CA TYR A 59 -0.12 -1.77 -6.85
C TYR A 59 -0.71 -0.98 -8.05
N LEU A 60 0.09 -0.16 -8.73
CA LEU A 60 -0.35 0.62 -9.89
C LEU A 60 -0.83 -0.26 -11.04
N HIS A 61 -0.10 -1.35 -11.33
CA HIS A 61 -0.51 -2.35 -12.33
C HIS A 61 -1.86 -2.99 -11.97
N LEU A 62 -2.07 -3.32 -10.70
CA LEU A 62 -3.33 -3.91 -10.24
C LEU A 62 -4.50 -2.93 -10.31
N CYS A 63 -4.29 -1.66 -9.97
CA CYS A 63 -5.31 -0.62 -10.16
C CYS A 63 -5.70 -0.43 -11.63
N ALA A 64 -4.73 -0.47 -12.54
CA ALA A 64 -5.04 -0.36 -13.97
C ALA A 64 -5.73 -1.60 -14.53
N ALA A 65 -5.45 -2.79 -13.99
CA ALA A 65 -6.01 -4.04 -14.47
C ALA A 65 -7.40 -4.38 -13.89
N LEU A 66 -7.71 -3.90 -12.68
CA LEU A 66 -8.93 -4.27 -11.94
C LEU A 66 -9.98 -3.16 -12.01
N GLY A 67 -10.94 -3.31 -12.93
CA GLY A 67 -12.01 -2.32 -13.15
C GLY A 67 -12.92 -2.05 -11.95
N TRP A 68 -12.92 -2.90 -10.92
CA TRP A 68 -13.67 -2.67 -9.67
C TRP A 68 -13.01 -1.64 -8.74
N ILE A 69 -11.72 -1.37 -8.93
CA ILE A 69 -10.99 -0.33 -8.19
C ILE A 69 -11.21 1.02 -8.90
N ARG A 70 -12.34 1.65 -8.59
CA ARG A 70 -12.89 2.78 -9.36
C ARG A 70 -12.56 4.14 -8.77
N GLU A 71 -12.46 4.21 -7.45
CA GLU A 71 -12.26 5.46 -6.71
C GLU A 71 -10.77 5.80 -6.56
N PRO A 72 -10.44 7.09 -6.33
CA PRO A 72 -9.07 7.51 -6.01
C PRO A 72 -8.52 6.76 -4.80
N ASN A 73 -7.39 6.10 -4.99
CA ASN A 73 -6.74 5.30 -3.97
C ASN A 73 -5.84 6.16 -3.06
N GLN A 74 -5.56 5.65 -1.86
CA GLN A 74 -4.66 6.31 -0.93
C GLN A 74 -3.21 6.18 -1.40
N SER A 75 -2.47 7.30 -1.40
CA SER A 75 -1.02 7.29 -1.63
C SER A 75 -0.24 8.10 -0.58
N LEU A 76 0.96 7.62 -0.26
CA LEU A 76 1.98 8.27 0.58
C LEU A 76 3.16 8.79 -0.25
N PHE A 77 3.04 8.75 -1.58
CA PHE A 77 4.11 9.08 -2.53
C PHE A 77 4.76 10.46 -2.29
N ARG A 78 3.96 11.47 -1.93
CA ARG A 78 4.49 12.82 -1.60
C ARG A 78 5.26 12.88 -0.28
N MET A 79 5.04 11.91 0.60
CA MET A 79 5.70 11.81 1.91
C MET A 79 6.91 10.87 1.86
N GLN A 80 7.20 10.26 0.71
CA GLN A 80 8.31 9.33 0.55
C GLN A 80 9.51 10.05 -0.06
N PRO A 81 10.48 10.51 0.75
CA PRO A 81 11.58 11.34 0.26
C PRO A 81 12.61 10.56 -0.56
N MET A 82 12.60 9.23 -0.46
CA MET A 82 13.56 8.35 -1.13
C MET A 82 12.89 7.04 -1.56
N ASP A 83 13.47 6.37 -2.54
CA ASP A 83 13.03 5.05 -3.00
C ASP A 83 14.24 4.16 -3.33
N ILE A 84 14.02 2.86 -3.43
CA ILE A 84 15.01 1.84 -3.79
C ILE A 84 14.98 1.47 -5.28
N ILE A 85 14.19 2.16 -6.09
CA ILE A 85 14.17 2.00 -7.55
C ILE A 85 14.95 3.13 -8.23
N GLU A 86 15.55 2.87 -9.39
CA GLU A 86 16.36 3.86 -10.13
C GLU A 86 15.54 5.06 -10.58
N GLU A 87 14.29 4.82 -10.98
CA GLU A 87 13.31 5.80 -11.44
C GLU A 87 12.94 6.83 -10.37
N GLY A 88 13.29 6.54 -9.10
CA GLY A 88 12.95 7.37 -7.95
C GLY A 88 11.52 7.14 -7.44
N PRO A 89 11.11 7.86 -6.39
CA PRO A 89 9.76 7.73 -5.85
C PRO A 89 8.73 8.18 -6.89
N PHE A 90 7.58 7.50 -6.92
CA PHE A 90 6.45 7.93 -7.74
C PHE A 90 6.02 9.35 -7.36
N ALA A 91 5.79 10.20 -8.35
CA ALA A 91 5.42 11.61 -8.14
C ALA A 91 4.08 11.90 -8.81
N PRO A 92 2.95 11.92 -8.06
CA PRO A 92 1.65 12.24 -8.61
C PRO A 92 1.60 13.61 -9.29
N LYS A 93 1.04 13.67 -10.49
CA LYS A 93 0.77 14.92 -11.24
C LYS A 93 -0.70 14.94 -11.64
N ASN A 94 -1.38 16.06 -11.46
CA ASN A 94 -2.81 16.21 -11.78
C ASN A 94 -3.68 15.09 -11.16
N ASN A 95 -3.38 14.72 -9.91
CA ASN A 95 -4.04 13.65 -9.15
C ASN A 95 -3.95 12.24 -9.78
N THR A 96 -3.03 12.03 -10.73
CA THR A 96 -2.76 10.72 -11.32
C THR A 96 -1.30 10.33 -11.15
N VAL A 97 -1.04 9.03 -11.29
CA VAL A 97 0.30 8.45 -11.31
C VAL A 97 0.36 7.55 -12.53
N PRO A 98 1.37 7.71 -13.41
CA PRO A 98 1.51 6.84 -14.57
C PRO A 98 1.86 5.43 -14.12
N VAL A 99 1.28 4.44 -14.79
CA VAL A 99 1.66 3.04 -14.62
C VAL A 99 2.97 2.81 -15.37
N PRO A 100 3.98 2.14 -14.77
CA PRO A 100 5.20 1.81 -15.49
C PRO A 100 4.93 0.93 -16.73
N GLU A 101 5.50 1.31 -17.88
CA GLU A 101 5.25 0.62 -19.17
C GLU A 101 6.29 -0.44 -19.53
N GLY A 102 7.40 -0.50 -18.78
CA GLY A 102 8.44 -1.51 -18.98
C GLY A 102 7.98 -2.94 -18.65
N HIS A 103 8.77 -3.94 -19.05
CA HIS A 103 8.45 -5.35 -18.77
C HIS A 103 8.36 -5.65 -17.27
N GLY A 104 7.50 -6.60 -16.91
CA GLY A 104 7.28 -6.98 -15.52
C GLY A 104 6.64 -5.85 -14.72
N LEU A 105 7.24 -5.46 -13.60
CA LEU A 105 6.79 -4.29 -12.83
C LEU A 105 7.16 -2.95 -13.48
N GLY A 106 8.06 -2.95 -14.47
CA GLY A 106 8.50 -1.74 -15.16
C GLY A 106 9.37 -0.79 -14.31
N VAL A 107 10.00 -1.31 -13.24
CA VAL A 107 10.93 -0.57 -12.38
C VAL A 107 12.23 -1.33 -12.18
N THR A 108 13.31 -0.61 -11.94
CA THR A 108 14.66 -1.17 -11.81
C THR A 108 15.16 -0.99 -10.39
N LEU A 109 15.62 -2.06 -9.74
CA LEU A 109 16.18 -1.98 -8.38
C LEU A 109 17.51 -1.23 -8.39
N SER A 110 17.59 -0.16 -7.60
CA SER A 110 18.83 0.57 -7.38
C SER A 110 19.65 -0.07 -6.27
N GLN A 111 20.77 -0.70 -6.64
CA GLN A 111 21.66 -1.37 -5.69
C GLN A 111 22.26 -0.39 -4.69
N GLU A 112 22.60 0.82 -5.15
CA GLU A 112 23.16 1.87 -4.30
C GLU A 112 22.14 2.35 -3.26
N ARG A 113 20.92 2.70 -3.70
CA ARG A 113 19.87 3.20 -2.80
C ARG A 113 19.41 2.11 -1.83
N LEU A 114 19.28 0.87 -2.30
CA LEU A 114 18.99 -0.28 -1.43
C LEU A 114 20.08 -0.46 -0.38
N ALA A 115 21.37 -0.38 -0.75
CA ALA A 115 22.46 -0.48 0.19
C ALA A 115 22.46 0.67 1.21
N ALA A 116 22.08 1.88 0.79
CA ALA A 116 21.92 3.02 1.70
C ALA A 116 20.78 2.80 2.71
N CYS A 117 19.59 2.38 2.26
CA CYS A 117 18.48 2.02 3.15
C CYS A 117 18.85 0.86 4.10
N HIS A 118 19.61 -0.12 3.62
CA HIS A 118 20.07 -1.23 4.45
C HIS A 118 21.02 -0.76 5.56
N ARG A 119 22.00 0.09 5.24
CA ARG A 119 22.90 0.67 6.26
C ARG A 119 22.13 1.46 7.30
N ASP A 120 21.21 2.33 6.86
CA ASP A 120 20.35 3.10 7.76
C ASP A 120 19.55 2.19 8.71
N PHE A 121 18.94 1.13 8.18
CA PHE A 121 18.21 0.16 9.00
C PHE A 121 19.11 -0.57 10.01
N VAL A 122 20.34 -0.91 9.64
CA VAL A 122 21.29 -1.58 10.55
C VAL A 122 21.77 -0.62 11.66
N GLU A 123 22.01 0.64 11.32
CA GLU A 123 22.52 1.65 12.26
C GLU A 123 21.42 2.20 13.19
N ASN A 124 20.24 2.49 12.65
CA ASN A 124 19.16 3.19 13.35
C ASN A 124 17.99 2.27 13.76
N GLY A 125 17.94 1.04 13.23
CA GLY A 125 16.85 0.10 13.47
C GLY A 125 15.56 0.45 12.72
N PRO A 126 14.45 -0.28 13.00
CA PRO A 126 13.15 0.00 12.40
C PRO A 126 12.57 1.33 12.89
N CYS A 127 11.92 2.07 11.99
CA CYS A 127 11.16 3.26 12.36
C CYS A 127 9.96 2.87 13.24
N ASN A 128 9.89 3.43 14.46
CA ASN A 128 8.76 3.26 15.35
C ASN A 128 7.71 4.35 15.11
N LYS A 129 6.74 4.07 14.23
CA LYS A 129 5.62 5.00 13.92
C LYS A 129 4.70 5.32 15.11
N TYR A 130 4.84 4.62 16.24
CA TYR A 130 4.08 4.86 17.46
C TYR A 130 4.86 5.67 18.50
N HIS A 131 6.14 5.97 18.24
CA HIS A 131 6.96 6.73 19.17
C HIS A 131 6.47 8.17 19.27
N ASP A 132 6.01 8.56 20.46
CA ASP A 132 5.69 9.93 20.81
C ASP A 132 6.87 10.50 21.62
N PRO A 133 7.66 11.45 21.10
CA PRO A 133 8.84 11.95 21.79
C PRO A 133 8.50 12.70 23.09
N GLU A 134 7.27 13.20 23.23
CA GLU A 134 6.79 13.81 24.49
C GLU A 134 6.36 12.75 25.51
N LYS A 135 6.04 11.53 25.05
CA LYS A 135 5.55 10.41 25.86
C LYS A 135 6.11 9.06 25.37
N PRO A 136 7.43 8.83 25.47
CA PRO A 136 8.12 7.72 24.81
C PRO A 136 7.63 6.32 25.21
N GLU A 137 7.11 6.18 26.44
CA GLU A 137 6.63 4.91 27.00
C GLU A 137 5.09 4.72 26.86
N ALA A 138 4.39 5.64 26.21
CA ALA A 138 2.95 5.62 26.13
C ALA A 138 2.46 5.32 24.71
N TYR A 139 1.59 4.32 24.60
CA TYR A 139 0.82 4.08 23.38
C TYR A 139 -0.56 4.76 23.50
N ARG A 140 -0.98 5.46 22.45
CA ARG A 140 -2.35 5.98 22.35
C ARG A 140 -3.31 4.79 22.19
N ARG A 141 -4.33 4.71 23.04
CA ARG A 141 -5.44 3.76 22.88
C ARG A 141 -6.56 4.41 22.08
N LEU A 142 -7.15 3.65 21.17
CA LEU A 142 -8.35 4.04 20.43
C LEU A 142 -9.55 3.21 20.95
N PRO A 143 -10.79 3.74 20.93
CA PRO A 143 -11.11 5.13 20.61
C PRO A 143 -10.55 6.09 21.65
N LEU A 144 -10.28 7.33 21.24
CA LEU A 144 -10.01 8.40 22.19
C LEU A 144 -11.34 8.69 22.91
N ASN A 145 -11.34 8.63 24.24
CA ASN A 145 -12.48 9.03 25.06
C ASN A 145 -12.77 10.53 24.93
#